data_AF-A0A1T4NC28-F1
#
_entry.id   AF-A0A1T4NC28-F1
#
_cell.length_a   1.000
_cell.length_b   1.000
_cell.length_c   1.000
_cell.angle_alpha   90.00
_cell.angle_beta   90.00
_cell.angle_gamma   90.00
#
_symmetry.space_group_name_H-M   'P 1'
#
loop_
_entity.id
_entity.type
_entity.pdbx_description
1 polymer ?
#
loop_
_entity_poly.entity_id
_entity_poly.type
_entity_poly.pdbx_seq_one_letter_code
_entity_poly.pdbx_strand_id
1 'polypeptide(L)'
;MTVFRSHYTAEVNKARTPIQGAVLSHAKRDFFCVSDQLQVHEVITMLKASPLFSSTVHVIALINNRAEYQGLVAISRLLCADKTQCVTELVQGNNHYAFALSEAYPAALQLRKSQWPVLPILDSRHRVVGVLEVNAARTIIRHQLELNNQDLVETSSGWTRFMRFWKH
;
A
#
# COMPACT_ATOMS: atom_id res chain seq x y z
N MET A 1 -3.54 -33.02 16.67
CA MET A 1 -4.44 -33.44 15.59
C MET A 1 -4.83 -32.21 14.79
N THR A 2 -4.36 -32.12 13.54
CA THR A 2 -4.51 -30.94 12.68
C THR A 2 -5.80 -31.07 11.88
N VAL A 3 -6.75 -30.13 12.04
CA VAL A 3 -7.98 -30.11 11.25
C VAL A 3 -7.79 -29.10 10.13
N PHE A 4 -7.58 -29.60 8.91
CA PHE A 4 -7.74 -28.79 7.70
C PHE A 4 -9.24 -28.51 7.51
N ARG A 5 -9.65 -27.24 7.59
CA ARG A 5 -10.99 -26.81 7.22
C ARG A 5 -10.91 -25.99 5.93
N SER A 6 -11.46 -26.56 4.86
CA SER A 6 -11.75 -25.83 3.63
C SER A 6 -12.85 -24.81 3.91
N HIS A 7 -12.52 -23.52 3.87
CA HIS A 7 -13.53 -22.48 3.95
C HIS A 7 -14.09 -22.18 2.56
N TYR A 8 -15.34 -22.59 2.39
CA TYR A 8 -16.28 -22.19 1.35
C TYR A 8 -16.30 -20.66 1.20
N THR A 9 -15.99 -20.17 0.00
CA THR A 9 -16.03 -18.74 -0.36
C THR A 9 -17.45 -18.37 -0.81
N ALA A 10 -18.11 -17.49 -0.07
CA ALA A 10 -19.25 -16.75 -0.58
C ALA A 10 -18.79 -15.85 -1.73
N GLU A 11 -19.49 -15.97 -2.86
CA GLU A 11 -19.27 -15.20 -4.08
C GLU A 11 -19.56 -13.72 -3.87
N VAL A 12 -18.59 -12.88 -4.20
CA VAL A 12 -18.82 -11.49 -4.62
C VAL A 12 -18.13 -11.34 -5.97
N ASN A 13 -18.92 -11.09 -7.01
CA ASN A 13 -18.52 -10.86 -8.41
C ASN A 13 -17.65 -9.59 -8.57
N LYS A 14 -16.43 -9.62 -8.05
CA LYS A 14 -15.31 -8.84 -8.57
C LYS A 14 -14.29 -9.86 -9.05
N ALA A 15 -14.04 -9.89 -10.36
CA ALA A 15 -12.96 -10.69 -10.93
C ALA A 15 -11.72 -10.51 -10.04
N ARG A 16 -11.23 -11.60 -9.42
CA ARG A 16 -10.04 -11.52 -8.57
C ARG A 16 -8.92 -10.96 -9.44
N THR A 17 -8.37 -9.81 -9.05
CA THR A 17 -7.19 -9.27 -9.70
C THR A 17 -6.15 -10.39 -9.77
N PRO A 18 -5.62 -10.73 -10.95
CA PRO A 18 -4.50 -11.66 -11.06
C PRO A 18 -3.41 -11.17 -10.10
N ILE A 19 -2.73 -12.09 -9.41
CA ILE A 19 -1.75 -11.72 -8.36
C ILE A 19 -0.73 -10.70 -8.90
N GLN A 20 -0.34 -10.80 -10.17
CA GLN A 20 0.55 -9.85 -10.85
C GLN A 20 0.01 -8.42 -10.95
N GLY A 21 -1.31 -8.23 -11.07
CA GLY A 21 -1.95 -6.90 -11.07
C GLY A 21 -2.32 -6.38 -9.69
N ALA A 22 -2.19 -7.22 -8.66
CA ALA A 22 -2.51 -6.86 -7.29
C ALA A 22 -1.40 -6.01 -6.65
N VAL A 23 -1.79 -5.03 -5.83
CA VAL A 23 -0.86 -4.12 -5.15
C VAL A 23 0.16 -4.86 -4.29
N LEU A 24 -0.19 -6.03 -3.74
CA LEU A 24 0.72 -6.85 -2.94
C LEU A 24 2.00 -7.25 -3.69
N SER A 25 1.94 -7.42 -5.01
CA SER A 25 3.11 -7.78 -5.83
C SER A 25 4.16 -6.67 -5.90
N HIS A 26 3.79 -5.45 -5.51
CA HIS A 26 4.68 -4.28 -5.43
C HIS A 26 5.01 -3.87 -3.99
N ALA A 27 4.57 -4.67 -3.00
CA ALA A 27 4.72 -4.36 -1.59
C ALA A 27 6.15 -4.60 -1.11
N LYS A 28 6.67 -3.66 -0.32
CA LYS A 28 7.85 -3.88 0.52
C LYS A 28 7.42 -4.42 1.88
N ARG A 29 8.05 -5.51 2.32
CA ARG A 29 7.74 -6.17 3.61
C ARG A 29 8.55 -5.63 4.79
N ASP A 30 9.63 -4.91 4.52
CA ASP A 30 10.45 -4.28 5.54
C ASP A 30 9.87 -2.90 5.87
N PHE A 31 9.04 -2.85 6.91
CA PHE A 31 8.45 -1.62 7.41
C PHE A 31 8.31 -1.69 8.93
N PHE A 32 8.31 -0.52 9.58
CA PHE A 32 8.32 -0.44 11.03
C PHE A 32 6.90 -0.31 11.58
N CYS A 33 6.48 -1.29 12.39
CA CYS A 33 5.22 -1.29 13.12
C CYS A 33 5.46 -1.15 14.62
N VAL A 34 4.57 -0.45 15.30
CA VAL A 34 4.54 -0.39 16.76
C VAL A 34 3.13 -0.57 17.31
N SER A 35 3.05 -1.00 18.57
CA SER A 35 1.79 -1.16 19.29
C SER A 35 1.19 0.19 19.69
N ASP A 36 -0.13 0.27 19.69
CA ASP A 36 -0.93 1.42 20.16
C ASP A 36 -0.84 1.70 21.66
N GLN A 37 -0.26 0.78 22.43
CA GLN A 37 -0.09 0.92 23.87
C GLN A 37 1.20 1.63 24.28
N LEU A 38 2.07 1.97 23.32
CA LEU A 38 3.40 2.52 23.62
C LEU A 38 3.38 4.04 23.81
N GLN A 39 4.29 4.51 24.65
CA GLN A 39 4.65 5.92 24.76
C GLN A 39 5.69 6.31 23.73
N VAL A 40 5.77 7.61 23.42
CA VAL A 40 6.70 8.18 22.44
C VAL A 40 8.15 7.76 22.71
N HIS A 41 8.61 7.78 23.97
CA HIS A 41 10.00 7.42 24.31
C HIS A 41 10.35 5.96 24.01
N GLU A 42 9.39 5.05 24.18
CA GLU A 42 9.56 3.63 23.91
C GLU A 42 9.71 3.41 22.40
N VAL A 43 8.84 4.05 21.61
CA VAL A 43 8.88 3.99 20.14
C VAL A 43 10.20 4.55 19.60
N ILE A 44 10.67 5.71 20.12
CA ILE A 44 11.96 6.29 19.73
C ILE A 44 13.11 5.34 20.08
N THR A 45 13.06 4.69 21.25
CA THR A 45 14.08 3.73 21.66
C THR A 45 14.12 2.52 20.73
N MET A 46 12.95 1.97 20.38
CA MET A 46 12.84 0.87 19.42
C MET A 46 13.33 1.28 18.02
N LEU A 47 13.00 2.49 17.57
CA LEU A 47 13.49 3.02 16.29
C LEU A 47 15.02 3.08 16.28
N LYS A 48 15.65 3.64 17.30
CA LYS A 48 17.13 3.73 17.39
C LYS A 48 17.81 2.36 17.43
N ALA A 49 17.15 1.36 17.99
CA ALA A 49 17.67 -0.01 18.04
C ALA A 49 17.43 -0.80 16.74
N SER A 50 16.58 -0.30 15.84
CA SER A 50 16.18 -1.03 14.64
C SER A 50 17.21 -0.90 13.53
N PRO A 51 17.64 -2.02 12.89
CA PRO A 51 18.49 -1.97 11.70
C PRO A 51 17.76 -1.36 10.49
N LEU A 52 16.42 -1.29 10.54
CA LEU A 52 15.58 -0.65 9.52
C LEU A 52 15.59 0.87 9.66
N PHE A 53 16.12 1.43 10.74
CA PHE A 53 16.20 2.87 10.94
C PHE A 53 17.30 3.46 10.07
N SER A 54 16.95 3.67 8.80
CA SER A 54 17.72 4.47 7.85
C SER A 54 17.07 5.86 7.71
N SER A 55 17.81 6.77 7.08
CA SER A 55 17.29 8.10 6.69
C SER A 55 16.06 8.05 5.77
N THR A 56 15.68 6.88 5.25
CA THR A 56 14.54 6.69 4.35
C THR A 56 13.25 6.26 5.06
N VAL A 57 13.30 5.92 6.35
CA VAL A 57 12.09 5.68 7.15
C VAL A 57 11.59 7.02 7.64
N HIS A 58 10.41 7.43 7.18
CA HIS A 58 9.80 8.72 7.53
C HIS A 58 8.52 8.58 8.34
N VAL A 59 7.94 7.38 8.37
CA VAL A 59 6.68 7.07 9.03
C VAL A 59 6.73 5.68 9.65
N ILE A 60 5.93 5.49 10.69
CA ILE A 60 5.70 4.20 11.35
C ILE A 60 4.21 3.85 11.25
N ALA A 61 3.91 2.57 11.13
CA ALA A 61 2.53 2.08 11.20
C ALA A 61 2.18 1.74 12.64
N LEU A 62 1.01 2.19 13.09
CA LEU A 62 0.46 1.81 14.38
C LEU A 62 -0.48 0.63 14.22
N ILE A 63 -0.34 -0.36 15.10
CA ILE A 63 -1.21 -1.54 15.15
C ILE A 63 -1.75 -1.76 16.57
N ASN A 64 -2.95 -2.33 16.67
CA ASN A 64 -3.52 -2.72 17.96
C ASN A 64 -3.02 -4.11 18.40
N ASN A 65 -3.54 -4.59 19.53
CA ASN A 65 -3.26 -5.93 20.07
C ASN A 65 -3.65 -7.12 19.16
N ARG A 66 -4.50 -6.89 18.14
CA ARG A 66 -4.88 -7.88 17.12
C ARG A 66 -4.02 -7.78 15.85
N ALA A 67 -2.99 -6.92 15.88
CA ALA A 67 -2.18 -6.53 14.73
C ALA A 67 -2.97 -5.82 13.61
N GLU A 68 -4.13 -5.24 13.93
CA GLU A 68 -4.94 -4.47 12.99
C GLU A 68 -4.42 -3.04 12.89
N TYR A 69 -4.39 -2.52 11.67
CA TYR A 69 -3.88 -1.19 11.36
C TYR A 69 -4.73 -0.09 12.00
N GLN A 70 -4.08 0.82 12.71
CA GLN A 70 -4.72 1.97 13.37
C GLN A 70 -4.40 3.30 12.69
N GLY A 71 -3.31 3.37 11.92
CA GLY A 71 -2.89 4.58 11.22
C GLY A 71 -1.37 4.68 11.07
N LEU A 72 -0.92 5.85 10.65
CA LEU A 72 0.49 6.23 10.54
C LEU A 72 0.84 7.31 11.56
N VAL A 73 2.10 7.30 11.98
CA VAL A 73 2.72 8.40 12.71
C VAL A 73 3.96 8.85 11.95
N ALA A 74 4.04 10.14 11.66
CA ALA A 74 5.25 10.73 11.08
C ALA A 74 6.37 10.77 12.12
N ILE A 75 7.58 10.36 11.74
CA ILE A 75 8.73 10.40 12.65
C ILE A 75 9.03 11.84 13.09
N SER A 76 8.87 12.82 12.21
CA SER A 76 9.02 14.24 12.59
C SER A 76 8.08 14.65 13.73
N ARG A 77 6.82 14.18 13.68
CA ARG A 77 5.83 14.43 14.75
C ARG A 77 6.22 13.69 16.03
N LEU A 78 6.69 12.46 15.92
CA LEU A 78 7.17 11.66 17.06
C LEU A 78 8.35 12.34 17.77
N LEU A 79 9.30 12.91 17.02
CA LEU A 79 10.49 13.58 17.57
C LEU A 79 10.16 14.90 18.28
N CYS A 80 9.05 15.56 17.93
CA CYS A 80 8.58 16.80 18.54
C CYS A 80 7.59 16.59 19.70
N ALA A 81 7.11 15.37 19.90
CA ALA A 81 6.11 15.06 20.92
C ALA A 81 6.71 14.96 22.32
N ASP A 82 5.85 15.06 23.35
CA ASP A 82 6.27 14.77 24.73
C ASP A 82 6.62 13.28 24.84
N LYS A 83 7.74 13.00 25.52
CA LYS A 83 8.25 11.63 25.70
C LYS A 83 7.23 10.70 26.33
N THR A 84 6.44 11.19 27.29
CA THR A 84 5.45 10.44 28.07
C THR A 84 4.08 10.37 27.40
N GLN A 85 3.88 11.10 26.30
CA GLN A 85 2.63 11.09 25.53
C GLN A 85 2.38 9.70 24.93
N CYS A 86 1.11 9.30 24.83
CA CYS A 86 0.72 8.07 24.14
C CYS A 86 0.87 8.25 22.62
N VAL A 87 1.43 7.25 21.94
CA VAL A 87 1.65 7.32 20.48
C VAL A 87 0.33 7.43 19.69
N THR A 88 -0.78 6.92 20.23
CA THR A 88 -2.13 6.99 19.66
C THR A 88 -2.60 8.43 19.43
N GLU A 89 -2.16 9.37 20.25
CA GLU A 89 -2.49 10.79 20.13
C GLU A 89 -1.81 11.46 18.92
N LEU A 90 -0.79 10.81 18.35
CA LEU A 90 -0.04 11.30 17.20
C LEU A 90 -0.53 10.69 15.88
N VAL A 91 -1.48 9.75 15.93
CA VAL A 91 -1.94 8.98 14.77
C VAL A 91 -2.70 9.83 13.79
N GLN A 92 -2.42 9.60 12.51
CA GLN A 92 -3.17 10.13 11.38
C GLN A 92 -3.27 9.07 10.28
N GLY A 93 -4.13 9.26 9.28
CA GLY A 93 -4.19 8.33 8.14
C GLY A 93 -4.72 6.93 8.49
N ASN A 94 -5.60 6.81 9.48
CA ASN A 94 -6.36 5.60 9.80
C ASN A 94 -7.13 5.03 8.58
N ASN A 95 -7.58 5.90 7.66
CA ASN A 95 -8.22 5.51 6.40
C ASN A 95 -7.27 5.47 5.19
N HIS A 96 -5.96 5.66 5.39
CA HIS A 96 -4.95 5.65 4.34
C HIS A 96 -4.33 4.25 4.22
N TYR A 97 -4.98 3.40 3.43
CA TYR A 97 -4.50 2.05 3.14
C TYR A 97 -5.08 1.51 1.83
N ALA A 98 -4.55 0.39 1.36
CA ALA A 98 -5.15 -0.43 0.31
C ALA A 98 -5.18 -1.90 0.74
N PHE A 99 -6.10 -2.70 0.20
CA PHE A 99 -6.11 -4.14 0.43
C PHE A 99 -5.17 -4.86 -0.53
N ALA A 100 -4.55 -5.95 -0.06
CA ALA A 100 -3.51 -6.70 -0.76
C ALA A 100 -3.90 -7.18 -2.16
N LEU A 101 -5.17 -7.55 -2.36
CA LEU A 101 -5.68 -8.08 -3.62
C LEU A 101 -6.33 -7.00 -4.52
N SER A 102 -6.32 -5.74 -4.09
CA SER A 102 -6.77 -4.61 -4.92
C SER A 102 -5.79 -4.34 -6.06
N GLU A 103 -6.29 -3.74 -7.14
CA GLU A 103 -5.47 -3.32 -8.27
C GLU A 103 -4.36 -2.33 -7.87
N ALA A 104 -3.17 -2.53 -8.44
CA ALA A 104 -1.99 -1.72 -8.14
C ALA A 104 -2.13 -0.26 -8.60
N TYR A 105 -2.72 -0.01 -9.78
CA TYR A 105 -2.79 1.34 -10.35
C TYR A 105 -3.64 2.33 -9.52
N PRO A 106 -4.88 2.00 -9.12
CA PRO A 106 -5.66 2.86 -8.21
C PRO A 106 -4.93 3.13 -6.88
N ALA A 107 -4.29 2.11 -6.30
CA ALA A 107 -3.53 2.26 -5.05
C ALA A 107 -2.32 3.19 -5.23
N ALA A 108 -1.60 3.07 -6.36
CA ALA A 108 -0.50 3.96 -6.70
C ALA A 108 -0.97 5.42 -6.88
N LEU A 109 -2.12 5.64 -7.52
CA LEU A 109 -2.73 6.97 -7.64
C LEU A 109 -3.15 7.54 -6.29
N GLN A 110 -3.71 6.72 -5.41
CA GLN A 110 -4.05 7.10 -4.03
C GLN A 110 -2.81 7.57 -3.28
N LEU A 111 -1.71 6.80 -3.33
CA LEU A 111 -0.46 7.18 -2.71
C LEU A 111 0.09 8.49 -3.28
N ARG A 112 0.11 8.64 -4.62
CA ARG A 112 0.59 9.86 -5.29
C ARG A 112 -0.16 11.13 -4.85
N LYS A 113 -1.46 11.02 -4.57
CA LYS A 113 -2.31 12.13 -4.13
C LYS A 113 -2.23 12.40 -2.63
N SER A 114 -1.65 11.48 -1.86
CA SER A 114 -1.57 11.59 -0.40
C SER A 114 -0.34 12.39 0.05
N GLN A 115 -0.40 12.90 1.28
CA GLN A 115 0.76 13.50 1.95
C GLN A 115 1.78 12.46 2.46
N TRP A 116 1.42 11.17 2.43
CA TRP A 116 2.23 10.11 3.03
C TRP A 116 3.25 9.57 2.04
N PRO A 117 4.46 9.22 2.49
CA PRO A 117 5.50 8.65 1.64
C PRO A 117 5.27 7.17 1.32
N VAL A 118 4.32 6.53 2.00
CA VAL A 118 3.96 5.12 1.82
C VAL A 118 2.45 4.93 1.94
N LEU A 119 1.94 3.84 1.37
CA LEU A 119 0.57 3.38 1.52
C LEU A 119 0.58 1.97 2.15
N PRO A 120 0.10 1.81 3.39
CA PRO A 120 -0.07 0.49 4.02
C PRO A 120 -0.92 -0.45 3.19
N ILE A 121 -0.48 -1.69 3.06
CA ILE A 121 -1.18 -2.76 2.36
C ILE A 121 -1.69 -3.74 3.41
N LEU A 122 -3.00 -3.94 3.44
CA LEU A 122 -3.68 -4.75 4.45
C LEU A 122 -4.18 -6.07 3.87
N ASP A 123 -4.21 -7.11 4.70
CA ASP A 123 -4.96 -8.33 4.39
C ASP A 123 -6.47 -8.18 4.68
N SER A 124 -7.23 -9.26 4.47
CA SER A 124 -8.67 -9.28 4.73
C SER A 124 -9.05 -9.16 6.21
N ARG A 125 -8.09 -9.29 7.12
CA ARG A 125 -8.25 -9.11 8.58
C ARG A 125 -7.76 -7.73 9.03
N HIS A 126 -7.52 -6.80 8.09
CA HIS A 126 -7.04 -5.44 8.38
C HIS A 126 -5.63 -5.39 9.00
N ARG A 127 -4.83 -6.44 8.81
CA ARG A 127 -3.45 -6.52 9.30
C ARG A 127 -2.48 -6.03 8.23
N VAL A 128 -1.45 -5.29 8.62
CA VAL A 128 -0.47 -4.78 7.66
C VAL A 128 0.44 -5.91 7.18
N VAL A 129 0.48 -6.14 5.87
CA VAL A 129 1.32 -7.18 5.22
C VAL A 129 2.48 -6.59 4.42
N GLY A 130 2.51 -5.27 4.28
CA GLY A 130 3.58 -4.53 3.63
C GLY A 130 3.18 -3.08 3.38
N VAL A 131 4.03 -2.35 2.68
CA VAL A 131 3.79 -0.97 2.26
C VAL A 131 4.09 -0.80 0.78
N LEU A 132 3.32 0.04 0.10
CA LEU A 132 3.68 0.57 -1.21
C LEU A 132 4.45 1.88 -1.00
N GLU A 133 5.65 1.99 -1.56
CA GLU A 133 6.46 3.22 -1.51
C GLU A 133 6.20 4.11 -2.73
N VAL A 134 6.43 5.43 -2.60
CA VAL A 134 6.22 6.41 -3.68
C VAL A 134 6.98 6.05 -4.97
N ASN A 135 8.20 5.51 -4.87
CA ASN A 135 8.97 5.11 -6.05
C ASN A 135 8.33 3.93 -6.77
N ALA A 136 7.82 2.93 -6.05
CA ALA A 136 7.07 1.82 -6.64
C ALA A 136 5.77 2.31 -7.29
N ALA A 137 5.04 3.22 -6.62
CA ALA A 137 3.84 3.84 -7.20
C ALA A 137 4.13 4.61 -8.50
N ARG A 138 5.24 5.35 -8.57
CA ARG A 138 5.67 6.03 -9.82
C ARG A 138 5.90 5.05 -10.96
N THR A 139 6.53 3.91 -10.69
CA THR A 139 6.76 2.85 -11.69
C THR A 139 5.43 2.25 -12.18
N ILE A 140 4.51 1.92 -11.28
CA ILE A 140 3.17 1.41 -11.63
C ILE A 140 2.43 2.38 -12.54
N ILE A 141 2.43 3.68 -12.18
CA ILE A 141 1.73 4.71 -12.94
C ILE A 141 2.34 4.87 -14.33
N ARG A 142 3.68 4.87 -14.44
CA ARG A 142 4.37 4.98 -15.73
C ARG A 142 4.02 3.81 -16.63
N HIS A 143 4.12 2.58 -16.12
CA HIS A 143 3.79 1.37 -16.86
C HIS A 143 2.35 1.38 -17.40
N GLN A 144 1.38 1.82 -16.58
CA GLN A 144 -0.01 1.92 -17.03
C GLN A 144 -0.19 2.94 -18.16
N LEU A 145 0.51 4.07 -18.11
CA LEU A 145 0.45 5.09 -19.17
C LEU A 145 1.06 4.58 -20.48
N GLU A 146 2.15 3.81 -20.41
CA GLU A 146 2.78 3.18 -21.57
C GLU A 146 1.85 2.16 -22.25
N LEU A 147 1.17 1.31 -21.47
CA LEU A 147 0.16 0.38 -21.99
C LEU A 147 -0.98 1.10 -22.69
N ASN A 148 -1.56 2.12 -22.05
CA ASN A 148 -2.65 2.89 -22.64
C ASN A 148 -2.23 3.58 -23.95
N ASN A 149 -0.98 4.02 -24.07
CA ASN A 149 -0.46 4.62 -25.30
C ASN A 149 -0.27 3.57 -26.42
N GLN A 150 0.11 2.33 -26.09
CA GLN A 150 0.22 1.24 -27.05
C GLN A 150 -1.15 0.83 -27.61
N ASP A 151 -2.17 0.73 -26.76
CA ASP A 151 -3.55 0.44 -27.19
C ASP A 151 -4.08 1.48 -28.19
N LEU A 152 -3.75 2.76 -27.99
CA LEU A 152 -4.12 3.84 -28.91
C LEU A 152 -3.41 3.72 -30.27
N VAL A 153 -2.15 3.27 -30.29
CA VAL A 153 -1.40 3.05 -31.54
C VAL A 153 -1.97 1.86 -32.31
N GLU A 154 -2.24 0.73 -31.64
CA GLU A 154 -2.79 -0.46 -32.30
C GLU A 154 -4.18 -0.20 -32.88
N THR A 155 -5.05 0.46 -32.13
CA THR A 155 -6.39 0.83 -32.61
C THR A 155 -6.31 1.74 -33.83
N SER A 156 -5.46 2.77 -33.83
CA SER A 156 -5.27 3.66 -34.99
C SER A 156 -4.77 2.93 -36.26
N SER A 157 -3.94 1.90 -36.08
CA SER A 157 -3.42 1.07 -37.18
C SER A 157 -4.49 0.11 -37.75
N GLY A 158 -5.42 -0.35 -36.90
CA GLY A 158 -6.57 -1.16 -37.30
C GLY A 158 -7.56 -0.37 -38.16
N TRP A 159 -7.88 0.86 -37.75
CA TRP A 159 -8.77 1.77 -38.50
C TRP A 159 -8.21 2.13 -39.89
N THR A 160 -6.88 2.34 -40.00
CA THR A 160 -6.24 2.63 -41.30
C THR A 160 -6.23 1.43 -42.24
N ARG A 161 -6.14 0.19 -41.73
CA ARG A 161 -6.35 -1.02 -42.54
C ARG A 161 -7.81 -1.20 -42.96
N PHE A 162 -8.75 -0.93 -42.06
CA PHE A 162 -10.18 -1.08 -42.34
C PHE A 162 -10.67 -0.06 -43.40
N MET A 163 -10.19 1.19 -43.33
CA MET A 163 -10.49 2.24 -44.31
C MET A 163 -9.91 1.97 -45.71
N ARG A 164 -8.83 1.19 -45.82
CA ARG A 164 -8.29 0.76 -47.12
C ARG A 164 -9.15 -0.32 -47.78
N PHE A 165 -9.91 -1.08 -47.01
CA PHE A 165 -10.78 -2.15 -47.53
C PHE A 165 -12.06 -1.61 -48.18
N TRP A 166 -12.50 -0.40 -47.81
CA TRP A 166 -13.73 0.24 -48.31
C TRP A 166 -13.52 1.16 -49.53
N LYS A 167 -12.31 1.22 -50.10
CA LYS A 167 -11.97 2.05 -51.27
C LYS A 167 -11.89 1.27 -52.60
N HIS A 168 -12.41 0.05 -52.64
CA HIS A 168 -12.59 -0.76 -53.84
C HIS A 168 -14.05 -1.24 -53.93
#